data_AF-A0A937RPT5-F1
#
_entry.id   AF-A0A937RPT5-F1
#
_cell.length_a   1.000
_cell.length_b   1.000
_cell.length_c   1.000
_cell.angle_alpha   90.00
_cell.angle_beta   90.00
_cell.angle_gamma   90.00
#
_symmetry.space_group_name_H-M   'P 1'
#
loop_
_entity.id
_entity.type
_entity.pdbx_description
1 polymer ?
#
loop_
_entity_poly.entity_id
_entity_poly.type
_entity_poly.pdbx_seq_one_letter_code
_entity_poly.pdbx_strand_id
1 'polypeptide(L)'
;MVGSPVSSTRFWELYPPTSADDRAWVVVFRFGTVGQLRAWLDSPDRRRLLDEGRDHVTGFDVRKVGSAFSGWFRFGEAGGREAQAPPNWKQAMMVLLALYPTVMVLSLTVSKALTDGGVPEFLVFFVGNILSVATLTWFLMPLVNRVFAFWLVPGVARTRRRQAAGAALVIACYAFSLLVFGLTGWLTAD
;
A
#
# COMPACT_ATOMS: atom_id res chain seq x y z
N MET A 1 -38.87 -3.99 -20.14
CA MET A 1 -38.87 -3.24 -18.85
C MET A 1 -38.56 -4.22 -17.72
N VAL A 2 -37.34 -4.21 -17.20
CA VAL A 2 -37.03 -4.60 -15.81
C VAL A 2 -35.87 -3.69 -15.38
N GLY A 3 -36.19 -2.61 -14.67
CA GLY A 3 -35.18 -1.74 -14.08
C GLY A 3 -34.49 -2.49 -12.95
N SER A 4 -33.19 -2.77 -13.10
CA SER A 4 -32.38 -3.36 -12.04
C SER A 4 -31.78 -2.24 -11.17
N PRO A 5 -31.86 -2.31 -9.83
CA PRO A 5 -31.63 -1.18 -8.93
C PRO A 5 -30.13 -0.91 -8.64
N VAL A 6 -29.23 -1.19 -9.59
CA VAL A 6 -27.76 -1.09 -9.38
C VAL A 6 -27.17 0.00 -10.28
N SER A 7 -27.85 1.14 -10.37
CA SER A 7 -27.42 2.33 -11.09
C SER A 7 -26.67 3.30 -10.17
N SER A 8 -25.59 2.85 -9.54
CA SER A 8 -24.60 3.79 -9.00
C SER A 8 -23.19 3.37 -9.43
N THR A 9 -22.81 3.92 -10.58
CA THR A 9 -21.42 4.18 -10.96
C THR A 9 -20.55 2.95 -11.21
N ARG A 10 -20.92 2.11 -12.19
CA ARG A 10 -20.02 1.10 -12.77
C ARG A 10 -19.26 1.72 -13.94
N PHE A 11 -18.04 2.19 -13.70
CA PHE A 11 -17.08 2.45 -14.78
C PHE A 11 -16.38 1.12 -15.09
N TRP A 12 -16.63 0.59 -16.29
CA TRP A 12 -15.86 -0.51 -16.84
C TRP A 12 -15.09 -0.01 -18.06
N GLU A 13 -13.80 -0.34 -18.11
CA GLU A 13 -12.90 0.05 -19.21
C GLU A 13 -12.40 -1.25 -19.86
N LEU A 14 -12.45 -1.30 -21.20
CA LEU A 14 -11.96 -2.42 -21.99
C LEU A 14 -10.71 -1.99 -22.75
N TYR A 15 -9.64 -2.75 -22.58
CA TYR A 15 -8.38 -2.52 -23.27
C TYR A 15 -8.12 -3.67 -24.25
N PRO A 16 -7.90 -3.38 -25.54
CA PRO A 16 -7.53 -4.39 -26.51
C PRO A 16 -6.09 -4.89 -26.25
N PRO A 17 -5.72 -6.06 -26.81
CA PRO A 17 -4.36 -6.56 -26.72
C PRO A 17 -3.34 -5.55 -27.27
N THR A 18 -2.20 -5.39 -26.60
CA THR A 18 -1.20 -4.37 -26.94
C THR A 18 -0.23 -4.78 -28.04
N SER A 19 -0.20 -6.06 -28.43
CA SER A 19 0.65 -6.57 -29.50
C SER A 19 -0.09 -7.63 -30.33
N ALA A 20 0.33 -7.83 -31.58
CA ALA A 20 -0.30 -8.78 -32.51
C ALA A 20 -0.22 -10.25 -32.04
N ASP A 21 0.72 -10.55 -31.14
CA ASP A 21 0.93 -11.88 -30.56
C ASP A 21 0.16 -12.06 -29.24
N ASP A 22 -0.39 -10.98 -28.68
CA ASP A 22 -1.21 -11.00 -27.48
C ASP A 22 -2.69 -11.13 -27.87
N ARG A 23 -3.39 -12.07 -27.23
CA ARG A 23 -4.84 -12.29 -27.41
C ARG A 23 -5.62 -11.93 -26.14
N ALA A 24 -4.97 -11.37 -25.14
CA ALA A 24 -5.57 -11.02 -23.86
C ALA A 24 -6.32 -9.68 -23.93
N TRP A 25 -7.62 -9.73 -23.67
CA TRP A 25 -8.42 -8.54 -23.41
C TRP A 25 -8.39 -8.23 -21.92
N VAL A 26 -8.14 -6.96 -21.58
CA VAL A 26 -8.15 -6.52 -20.18
C VAL A 26 -9.43 -5.74 -19.92
N VAL A 27 -10.25 -6.23 -18.99
CA VAL A 27 -11.47 -5.55 -18.53
C VAL A 27 -11.22 -5.05 -17.11
N VAL A 28 -11.32 -3.74 -16.90
CA VAL A 28 -11.15 -3.11 -15.60
C VAL A 28 -12.52 -2.71 -15.07
N PHE A 29 -12.92 -3.26 -13.92
CA PHE A 29 -14.14 -2.86 -13.21
C PHE A 29 -13.79 -1.98 -12.00
N ARG A 30 -14.39 -0.79 -11.92
CA ARG A 30 -14.24 0.11 -10.76
C ARG A 30 -15.54 0.16 -9.96
N PHE A 31 -15.41 0.00 -8.64
CA PHE A 31 -16.50 0.08 -7.68
C PHE A 31 -16.21 1.15 -6.64
N GLY A 32 -17.22 1.89 -6.19
CA GLY A 32 -17.07 2.92 -5.17
C GLY A 32 -16.73 2.36 -3.79
N THR A 33 -17.08 1.10 -3.51
CA THR A 33 -16.77 0.43 -2.23
C THR A 33 -16.47 -1.05 -2.41
N VAL A 34 -15.77 -1.64 -1.43
CA VAL A 34 -15.53 -3.10 -1.36
C VAL A 34 -16.85 -3.88 -1.24
N GLY A 35 -17.86 -3.31 -0.57
CA GLY A 35 -19.18 -3.93 -0.45
C GLY A 35 -19.88 -4.09 -1.81
N GLN A 36 -19.80 -3.06 -2.66
CA GLN A 36 -20.34 -3.11 -4.03
C GLN A 36 -19.60 -4.12 -4.90
N LEU A 37 -18.26 -4.20 -4.80
CA LEU A 37 -17.47 -5.22 -5.49
C LEU A 37 -17.91 -6.63 -5.09
N ARG A 38 -18.07 -6.90 -3.79
CA ARG A 38 -18.53 -8.21 -3.29
C ARG A 38 -19.93 -8.56 -3.79
N ALA A 39 -20.87 -7.63 -3.69
CA ALA A 39 -22.22 -7.82 -4.19
C ALA A 39 -22.23 -8.16 -5.69
N TRP A 40 -21.34 -7.56 -6.49
CA TRP A 40 -21.17 -7.90 -7.90
C TRP A 40 -20.51 -9.28 -8.11
N LEU A 41 -19.45 -9.59 -7.37
CA LEU A 41 -18.75 -10.88 -7.47
C LEU A 41 -19.67 -12.07 -7.18
N ASP A 42 -20.57 -11.91 -6.22
CA ASP A 42 -21.54 -12.94 -5.78
C ASP A 42 -22.87 -12.90 -6.57
N SER A 43 -23.03 -11.89 -7.45
CA SER A 43 -24.29 -11.66 -8.16
C SER A 43 -24.64 -12.80 -9.13
N PRO A 44 -25.95 -13.07 -9.34
CA PRO A 44 -26.41 -14.00 -10.38
C PRO A 44 -26.02 -13.51 -11.78
N ASP A 45 -26.04 -12.19 -12.00
CA ASP A 45 -25.71 -11.57 -13.28
C ASP A 45 -24.29 -11.90 -13.72
N ARG A 46 -23.32 -11.78 -12.81
CA ARG A 46 -21.92 -12.14 -13.11
C ARG A 46 -21.80 -13.62 -13.46
N ARG A 47 -22.48 -14.51 -12.73
CA ARG A 47 -22.46 -15.94 -13.01
C ARG A 47 -22.98 -16.24 -14.41
N ARG A 48 -24.13 -15.66 -14.77
CA ARG A 48 -24.71 -15.77 -16.11
C ARG A 48 -23.74 -15.31 -17.20
N LEU A 49 -23.13 -14.14 -17.05
CA LEU A 49 -22.17 -13.60 -18.03
C LEU A 49 -20.92 -14.48 -18.19
N LEU A 50 -20.42 -15.04 -17.08
CA LEU A 50 -19.30 -15.97 -17.12
C LEU A 50 -19.66 -17.30 -17.78
N ASP A 51 -20.88 -17.78 -17.57
CA ASP A 51 -21.38 -19.00 -18.21
C ASP A 51 -21.57 -18.80 -19.72
N GLU A 52 -22.14 -17.66 -20.15
CA GLU A 52 -22.28 -17.30 -21.58
C GLU A 52 -20.91 -17.17 -22.28
N GLY A 53 -19.89 -16.65 -21.58
CA GLY A 53 -18.55 -16.46 -22.14
C GLY A 53 -17.62 -17.67 -22.04
N ARG A 54 -18.05 -18.75 -21.39
CA ARG A 54 -17.18 -19.90 -21.06
C ARG A 54 -16.53 -20.54 -22.27
N ASP A 55 -17.26 -20.65 -23.37
CA ASP A 55 -16.79 -21.28 -24.61
C ASP A 55 -15.91 -20.35 -25.46
N HIS A 56 -15.85 -19.06 -25.12
CA HIS A 56 -15.12 -18.03 -25.86
C HIS A 56 -13.82 -17.59 -25.16
N VAL A 57 -13.61 -17.99 -23.90
CA VAL A 57 -12.47 -17.55 -23.08
C VAL A 57 -11.59 -18.75 -22.72
N THR A 58 -10.38 -18.81 -23.28
CA THR A 58 -9.41 -19.87 -23.00
C THR A 58 -8.84 -19.82 -21.58
N GLY A 59 -8.82 -18.64 -20.96
CA GLY A 59 -8.39 -18.42 -19.58
C GLY A 59 -8.60 -16.97 -19.14
N PHE A 60 -8.73 -16.74 -17.84
CA PHE A 60 -8.84 -15.40 -17.27
C PHE A 60 -7.94 -15.27 -16.04
N ASP A 61 -7.28 -14.12 -15.89
CA ASP A 61 -6.57 -13.73 -14.67
C ASP A 61 -7.31 -12.55 -14.04
N VAL A 62 -7.70 -12.69 -12.76
CA VAL A 62 -8.39 -11.63 -12.02
C VAL A 62 -7.43 -11.08 -10.97
N ARG A 63 -6.96 -9.85 -11.21
CA ARG A 63 -6.13 -9.12 -10.26
C ARG A 63 -6.94 -8.03 -9.58
N LYS A 64 -7.04 -8.12 -8.26
CA LYS A 64 -7.58 -7.03 -7.44
C LYS A 64 -6.47 -6.01 -7.24
N VAL A 65 -6.60 -4.81 -7.79
CA VAL A 65 -5.67 -3.71 -7.55
C VAL A 65 -5.89 -3.20 -6.13
N GLY A 66 -5.11 -3.74 -5.19
CA GLY A 66 -5.28 -3.51 -3.76
C GLY A 66 -4.49 -2.30 -3.28
N SER A 67 -5.12 -1.14 -3.18
CA SER A 67 -4.55 0.06 -2.53
C SER A 67 -3.34 0.70 -3.26
N ALA A 68 -3.15 2.00 -3.00
CA ALA A 68 -2.05 2.84 -3.51
C ALA A 68 -0.65 2.37 -3.09
N PHE A 69 -0.53 1.49 -2.09
CA PHE A 69 0.74 0.96 -1.59
C PHE A 69 0.83 -0.57 -1.69
N SER A 70 0.07 -1.21 -2.59
CA SER A 70 0.06 -2.68 -2.80
C SER A 70 1.45 -3.29 -2.92
N GLY A 71 2.38 -2.60 -3.60
CA GLY A 71 3.73 -3.12 -3.83
C GLY A 71 4.60 -3.22 -2.57
N TRP A 72 4.34 -2.39 -1.56
CA TRP A 72 5.14 -2.35 -0.32
C TRP A 72 4.56 -3.16 0.82
N PHE A 73 3.27 -3.46 0.79
CA PHE A 73 2.60 -4.17 1.87
C PHE A 73 2.09 -5.53 1.42
N ARG A 74 2.46 -6.57 2.16
CA ARG A 74 2.06 -7.94 1.84
C ARG A 74 0.65 -8.21 2.36
N PHE A 75 -0.34 -8.10 1.48
CA PHE A 75 -1.73 -8.47 1.77
C PHE A 75 -1.99 -9.90 1.29
N GLY A 76 -2.11 -10.86 2.23
CA GLY A 76 -2.76 -12.14 1.91
C GLY A 76 -1.90 -13.41 1.73
N GLU A 77 -0.62 -13.43 2.12
CA GLU A 77 0.14 -14.71 2.10
C GLU A 77 -0.07 -15.58 3.34
N ALA A 78 -0.54 -15.00 4.45
CA ALA A 78 -0.86 -15.73 5.67
C ALA A 78 -2.29 -16.32 5.60
N GLY A 79 -2.46 -17.37 4.80
CA GLY A 79 -3.58 -18.31 4.90
C GLY A 79 -4.78 -18.01 4.00
N GLY A 80 -4.72 -18.47 2.75
CA GLY A 80 -5.81 -19.11 1.97
C GLY A 80 -7.17 -18.41 1.78
N ARG A 81 -7.43 -17.26 2.40
CA ARG A 81 -8.67 -16.50 2.29
C ARG A 81 -8.31 -15.04 2.08
N GLU A 82 -8.78 -14.52 0.95
CA GLU A 82 -8.70 -13.14 0.47
C GLU A 82 -8.71 -12.09 1.60
N ALA A 83 -7.52 -11.79 2.14
CA ALA A 83 -7.36 -10.76 3.15
C ALA A 83 -7.50 -9.41 2.45
N GLN A 84 -8.56 -8.67 2.76
CA GLN A 84 -8.75 -7.30 2.28
C GLN A 84 -7.53 -6.46 2.62
N ALA A 85 -7.07 -5.62 1.68
CA ALA A 85 -6.02 -4.66 1.99
C ALA A 85 -6.47 -3.73 3.15
N PRO A 86 -5.59 -3.41 4.12
CA PRO A 86 -5.85 -2.43 5.14
C PRO A 86 -6.15 -1.07 4.49
N PRO A 87 -6.94 -0.22 5.17
CA PRO A 87 -7.24 1.12 4.68
C PRO A 87 -5.98 1.94 4.36
N ASN A 88 -6.05 2.77 3.32
CA ASN A 88 -4.94 3.60 2.85
C ASN A 88 -4.35 4.49 3.95
N TRP A 89 -5.15 4.99 4.90
CA TRP A 89 -4.66 5.83 5.99
C TRP A 89 -3.69 5.07 6.93
N LYS A 90 -3.92 3.77 7.17
CA LYS A 90 -3.01 2.95 8.00
C LYS A 90 -1.68 2.74 7.31
N GLN A 91 -1.73 2.51 6.00
CA GLN A 91 -0.55 2.35 5.18
C GLN A 91 0.25 3.65 5.14
N ALA A 92 -0.43 4.78 4.94
CA ALA A 92 0.21 6.10 4.97
C ALA A 92 0.89 6.40 6.31
N MET A 93 0.25 6.08 7.45
CA MET A 93 0.89 6.19 8.76
C MET A 93 2.14 5.32 8.87
N MET A 94 2.12 4.09 8.36
CA MET A 94 3.29 3.22 8.39
C MET A 94 4.44 3.74 7.50
N VAL A 95 4.11 4.29 6.33
CA VAL A 95 5.09 4.93 5.45
C VAL A 95 5.73 6.12 6.16
N LEU A 96 4.93 7.00 6.77
CA LEU A 96 5.43 8.17 7.49
C LEU A 96 6.32 7.76 8.68
N LEU A 97 5.90 6.73 9.43
CA LEU A 97 6.67 6.19 10.55
C LEU A 97 8.04 5.66 10.14
N ALA A 98 8.15 5.06 8.96
CA ALA A 98 9.41 4.58 8.43
C ALA A 98 10.24 5.72 7.80
N LEU A 99 9.59 6.60 7.04
CA LEU A 99 10.27 7.62 6.24
C LEU A 99 10.89 8.72 7.12
N TYR A 100 10.16 9.26 8.08
CA TYR A 100 10.64 10.36 8.92
C TYR A 100 11.97 10.06 9.63
N PRO A 101 12.09 8.99 10.45
CA PRO A 101 13.35 8.70 11.14
C PRO A 101 14.48 8.38 10.17
N THR A 102 14.17 7.78 9.01
CA THR A 102 15.18 7.46 7.99
C THR A 102 15.80 8.72 7.41
N VAL A 103 14.96 9.68 7.02
CA VAL A 103 15.43 10.96 6.49
C VAL A 103 16.24 11.71 7.55
N MET A 104 15.81 11.68 8.82
CA MET A 104 16.56 12.31 9.91
C MET A 104 17.94 11.65 10.15
N VAL A 105 18.01 10.32 10.22
CA VAL A 105 19.29 9.61 10.38
C VAL A 105 20.22 9.88 9.21
N LEU A 106 19.72 9.79 7.97
CA LEU A 106 20.53 10.04 6.77
C LEU A 106 21.01 11.49 6.71
N SER A 107 20.17 12.45 7.13
CA SER A 107 20.55 13.86 7.19
C SER A 107 21.68 14.10 8.20
N LEU A 108 21.58 13.53 9.40
CA LEU A 108 22.59 13.70 10.45
C LEU A 108 23.91 12.96 10.17
N THR A 109 23.86 11.87 9.40
CA THR A 109 25.04 11.03 9.12
C THR A 109 25.60 11.28 7.72
N VAL A 110 24.86 10.88 6.69
CA VAL A 110 25.31 10.89 5.29
C VAL A 110 25.40 12.30 4.74
N SER A 111 24.35 13.12 4.95
CA SER A 111 24.38 14.49 4.42
C SER A 111 25.49 15.30 5.07
N LYS A 112 25.63 15.23 6.40
CA LYS A 112 26.74 15.87 7.11
C LYS A 112 28.11 15.39 6.61
N ALA A 113 28.33 14.08 6.50
CA ALA A 113 29.62 13.53 6.06
C ALA A 113 29.98 13.93 4.63
N LEU A 114 29.01 13.97 3.71
CA LEU A 114 29.25 14.39 2.32
C LEU A 114 29.50 15.89 2.21
N THR A 115 28.76 16.71 2.96
CA THR A 115 28.96 18.18 3.00
C THR A 115 30.32 18.53 3.60
N ASP A 116 30.71 17.90 4.71
CA ASP A 116 32.03 18.08 5.33
C ASP A 116 33.17 17.61 4.38
N GLY A 117 32.88 16.66 3.49
CA GLY A 117 33.76 16.20 2.41
C GLY A 117 33.80 17.10 1.17
N GLY A 118 33.10 18.24 1.15
CA GLY A 118 33.11 19.21 0.05
C GLY A 118 32.22 18.84 -1.15
N VAL A 119 31.30 17.88 -0.99
CA VAL A 119 30.38 17.49 -2.07
C VAL A 119 29.32 18.58 -2.29
N PRO A 120 29.03 18.98 -3.54
CA PRO A 120 27.94 19.92 -3.85
C PRO A 120 26.58 19.48 -3.31
N GLU A 121 25.81 20.43 -2.78
CA GLU A 121 24.56 20.18 -2.06
C GLU A 121 23.52 19.39 -2.88
N PHE A 122 23.42 19.63 -4.19
CA PHE A 122 22.49 18.89 -5.05
C PHE A 122 22.81 17.38 -5.12
N LEU A 123 24.09 17.00 -5.09
CA LEU A 123 24.52 15.60 -5.06
C LEU A 123 24.24 14.98 -3.69
N VAL A 124 24.45 15.74 -2.62
CA VAL A 124 24.12 15.29 -1.26
C VAL A 124 22.63 14.96 -1.15
N PHE A 125 21.75 15.84 -1.64
CA PHE A 125 20.31 15.57 -1.67
C PHE A 125 19.95 14.39 -2.55
N PHE A 126 20.57 14.26 -3.72
CA PHE A 126 20.31 13.14 -4.63
C PHE A 126 20.68 11.80 -4.00
N VAL A 127 21.88 11.69 -3.43
CA VAL A 127 22.35 10.48 -2.73
C VAL A 127 21.48 10.19 -1.50
N GLY A 128 21.12 11.21 -0.72
CA GLY A 128 20.22 11.05 0.42
C GLY A 128 18.85 10.48 0.02
N ASN A 129 18.28 10.93 -1.10
CA ASN A 129 17.03 10.39 -1.64
C ASN A 129 17.18 8.94 -2.09
N ILE A 130 18.25 8.59 -2.80
CA ILE A 130 18.52 7.20 -3.21
C ILE A 130 18.59 6.28 -1.98
N LEU A 131 19.38 6.66 -0.97
CA LEU A 131 19.53 5.87 0.24
C LEU A 131 18.23 5.78 1.03
N SER A 132 17.45 6.85 1.10
CA SER A 132 16.14 6.86 1.76
C SER A 132 15.18 5.89 1.09
N VAL A 133 15.05 5.94 -0.24
CA VAL A 133 14.17 5.04 -1.02
C VAL A 133 14.63 3.58 -0.90
N ALA A 134 15.94 3.32 -0.99
CA ALA A 134 16.49 1.98 -0.85
C ALA A 134 16.26 1.41 0.56
N THR A 135 16.51 2.21 1.60
CA THR A 135 16.30 1.81 3.00
C THR A 135 14.83 1.52 3.28
N LEU A 136 13.94 2.39 2.79
CA LEU A 136 12.50 2.21 2.93
C LEU A 136 12.06 0.90 2.26
N THR A 137 12.48 0.68 1.02
CA THR A 137 12.03 -0.46 0.21
C THR A 137 12.56 -1.80 0.71
N TRP A 138 13.84 -1.89 1.04
CA TRP A 138 14.49 -3.17 1.34
C TRP A 138 14.60 -3.51 2.82
N PHE A 139 14.59 -2.51 3.72
CA PHE A 139 14.74 -2.78 5.16
C PHE A 139 13.46 -2.46 5.93
N LEU A 140 12.94 -1.24 5.77
CA LEU A 140 11.84 -0.78 6.62
C LEU A 140 10.52 -1.38 6.24
N MET A 141 10.19 -1.48 4.95
CA MET A 141 8.93 -2.10 4.54
C MET A 141 8.84 -3.57 4.98
N PRO A 142 9.87 -4.42 4.81
CA PRO A 142 9.86 -5.76 5.39
C PRO A 142 9.70 -5.76 6.92
N LEU A 143 10.40 -4.86 7.62
CA LEU A 143 10.31 -4.75 9.08
C LEU A 143 8.91 -4.31 9.54
N VAL A 144 8.34 -3.28 8.92
CA VAL A 144 7.00 -2.76 9.19
C VAL A 144 5.96 -3.84 8.95
N ASN A 145 6.04 -4.56 7.82
CA ASN A 145 5.13 -5.67 7.55
C ASN A 145 5.23 -6.77 8.60
N ARG A 146 6.43 -7.06 9.14
CA ARG A 146 6.63 -8.07 10.19
C ARG A 146 6.15 -7.61 11.55
N VAL A 147 6.58 -6.43 12.01
CA VAL A 147 6.28 -5.88 13.34
C VAL A 147 4.82 -5.51 13.44
N PHE A 148 4.24 -4.91 12.41
CA PHE A 148 2.84 -4.50 12.38
C PHE A 148 1.93 -5.49 11.63
N ALA A 149 2.41 -6.69 11.29
CA ALA A 149 1.58 -7.78 10.76
C ALA A 149 0.33 -7.96 11.61
N PHE A 150 0.53 -7.96 12.94
CA PHE A 150 -0.56 -8.12 13.88
C PHE A 150 -1.60 -7.05 13.65
N TRP A 151 -1.29 -5.77 13.37
CA TRP A 151 -2.19 -4.60 13.18
C TRP A 151 -2.71 -4.37 11.76
N LEU A 152 -1.90 -4.67 10.75
CA LEU A 152 -2.18 -4.42 9.34
C LEU A 152 -3.02 -5.52 8.69
N VAL A 153 -2.94 -6.77 9.15
CA VAL A 153 -3.76 -7.87 8.59
C VAL A 153 -5.16 -7.86 9.22
N PRO A 154 -6.25 -7.70 8.42
CA PRO A 154 -7.60 -7.81 8.94
C PRO A 154 -7.96 -9.27 9.19
N GLY A 155 -7.93 -9.70 10.46
CA GLY A 155 -8.57 -10.91 10.93
C GLY A 155 -10.05 -10.66 11.27
N VAL A 156 -10.92 -11.61 10.92
CA VAL A 156 -12.41 -11.53 10.98
C VAL A 156 -12.99 -11.24 12.38
N ALA A 157 -12.18 -11.32 13.45
CA ALA A 157 -12.63 -11.09 14.83
C ALA A 157 -11.60 -10.31 15.66
N ARG A 158 -11.43 -9.01 15.40
CA ARG A 158 -10.47 -8.20 16.15
C ARG A 158 -11.11 -7.19 17.09
N THR A 159 -10.91 -7.39 18.39
CA THR A 159 -11.35 -6.53 19.48
C THR A 159 -10.83 -5.08 19.31
N ARG A 160 -11.66 -4.05 19.57
CA ARG A 160 -11.29 -2.62 19.52
C ARG A 160 -9.97 -2.32 20.23
N ARG A 161 -9.66 -3.04 21.32
CA ARG A 161 -8.40 -2.93 22.07
C ARG A 161 -7.14 -3.13 21.22
N ARG A 162 -7.12 -4.12 20.32
CA ARG A 162 -5.95 -4.38 19.45
C ARG A 162 -5.79 -3.32 18.36
N GLN A 163 -6.88 -2.68 17.94
CA GLN A 163 -6.84 -1.54 17.01
C GLN A 163 -6.27 -0.30 17.71
N ALA A 164 -6.75 -0.01 18.93
CA ALA A 164 -6.27 1.10 19.74
C ALA A 164 -4.79 0.90 20.15
N ALA A 165 -4.39 -0.31 20.54
CA ALA A 165 -3.00 -0.61 20.90
C ALA A 165 -2.02 -0.39 19.73
N GLY A 166 -2.39 -0.80 18.51
CA GLY A 166 -1.54 -0.55 17.35
C GLY A 166 -1.45 0.93 16.98
N ALA A 167 -2.56 1.68 17.07
CA ALA A 167 -2.55 3.12 16.86
C ALA A 167 -1.70 3.84 17.93
N ALA A 168 -1.87 3.48 19.21
CA ALA A 168 -1.09 4.03 20.31
C ALA A 168 0.41 3.74 20.16
N LEU A 169 0.78 2.53 19.73
CA LEU A 169 2.18 2.18 19.46
C LEU A 169 2.77 3.05 18.35
N VAL A 170 2.05 3.26 17.23
CA VAL A 170 2.52 4.14 16.15
C VAL A 170 2.70 5.57 16.64
N ILE A 171 1.74 6.09 17.41
CA ILE A 171 1.83 7.43 18.00
C ILE A 171 3.01 7.53 18.97
N ALA A 172 3.24 6.51 19.79
CA ALA A 172 4.39 6.47 20.69
C ALA A 172 5.71 6.46 19.92
N CYS A 173 5.82 5.69 18.82
CA CYS A 173 7.00 5.70 17.99
C CYS A 173 7.23 7.05 17.29
N TYR A 174 6.16 7.75 16.87
CA TYR A 174 6.27 9.12 16.39
C TYR A 174 6.77 10.08 17.45
N ALA A 175 6.15 10.07 18.64
CA ALA A 175 6.55 10.92 19.75
C ALA A 175 8.01 10.65 20.15
N PHE A 176 8.43 9.39 20.19
CA PHE A 176 9.81 8.99 20.44
C PHE A 176 10.75 9.52 19.36
N SER A 177 10.40 9.37 18.08
CA SER A 177 11.23 9.86 16.97
C SER A 177 11.37 11.38 17.03
N LEU A 178 10.27 12.10 17.23
CA LEU A 178 10.25 13.56 17.38
C LEU A 178 11.05 14.02 18.59
N LEU A 179 10.97 13.31 19.71
CA LEU A 179 11.73 13.64 20.91
C LEU A 179 13.24 13.43 20.69
N VAL A 180 13.63 12.27 20.16
CA VAL A 180 15.04 11.96 19.88
C VAL A 180 15.62 12.97 18.90
N PHE A 181 14.97 13.20 17.76
CA PHE A 181 15.49 14.10 16.74
C PHE A 181 15.33 15.58 17.09
N GLY A 182 14.30 15.94 17.85
CA GLY A 182 14.13 17.28 18.39
C GLY A 182 15.24 17.66 19.36
N LEU A 183 15.67 16.72 20.21
CA LEU A 183 16.80 16.93 21.11
C LEU A 183 18.12 17.02 20.35
N THR A 184 18.35 16.17 19.33
CA THR A 184 19.60 16.23 18.53
C THR A 184 19.67 17.47 17.65
N GLY A 185 18.56 17.89 17.03
CA GLY A 185 18.51 19.09 16.19
C GLY A 185 18.70 20.37 16.99
N TRP A 186 18.21 20.40 18.23
CA TRP A 186 18.48 21.49 19.17
C TRP A 186 19.97 21.55 19.57
N LEU A 187 20.62 20.40 19.80
CA LEU A 187 22.03 20.31 20.16
C LEU A 187 23.02 20.68 19.03
N THR A 188 22.59 20.67 17.76
CA THR A 188 23.42 21.03 16.61
C THR A 188 23.20 22.45 16.09
N ALA A 189 22.27 23.19 16.70
CA ALA A 189 21.91 24.55 16.29
C ALA A 189 22.70 25.66 17.01
N ASP A 190 23.56 25.29 17.98
CA ASP A 190 24.50 26.16 18.69
C ASP A 190 25.95 25.89 18.22
#